data_AF-A0A1X0VFL1-F1
#
_entry.id   AF-A0A1X0VFL1-F1
#
_cell.length_a   1.000
_cell.length_b   1.000
_cell.length_c   1.000
_cell.angle_alpha   90.00
_cell.angle_beta   90.00
_cell.angle_gamma   90.00
#
_symmetry.space_group_name_H-M   'P 1'
#
loop_
_entity.id
_entity.type
_entity.pdbx_description
1 polymer ?
#
loop_
_entity_poly.entity_id
_entity_poly.type
_entity_poly.pdbx_seq_one_letter_code
_entity_poly.pdbx_strand_id
1 'polypeptide(L)'
;MTNYGEVFHELRVGKQMTLAKTAGDIVSASFLARFEKGETNISLEHFTRILQRLNVTPLEFFALSNHFSAQVFDDLFTQITEQATIDLTRNSAVVGQYVSLLAKKLTHTTQRLPVLLALDFFQKLLDVQHLAQHANATNVSQRLLQGGRRAKNYLLSVDTWGEFEMKILTRFASMICAAELRPLVQLAVQKIAIYQQQAVYEDYMFRLLNSVFFATVYTDTQLSAEILTLMSREMTARNNADNHLKYKLAEALQELAEGQITKSRADFEQLTTVSQQIGLTFDTFFGFSAQDWLAFEEQVKHGQQHTRILRFEL
;
A
#
# COMPACT_ATOMS: atom_id res chain seq x y z
N MET A 1 -4.71 13.74 24.70
CA MET A 1 -5.28 12.39 24.79
C MET A 1 -6.73 12.51 24.39
N THR A 2 -7.17 11.72 23.42
CA THR A 2 -8.56 11.65 22.96
C THR A 2 -9.45 11.15 24.07
N ASN A 3 -10.57 11.81 24.31
CA ASN A 3 -11.59 11.28 25.19
C ASN A 3 -12.69 10.62 24.34
N TYR A 4 -12.62 9.30 24.17
CA TYR A 4 -13.67 8.54 23.46
C TYR A 4 -15.04 8.69 24.13
N GLY A 5 -15.08 8.99 25.43
CA GLY A 5 -16.30 9.31 26.15
C GLY A 5 -16.98 10.59 25.64
N GLU A 6 -16.20 11.63 25.37
CA GLU A 6 -16.70 12.92 24.90
C GLU A 6 -17.29 12.81 23.49
N VAL A 7 -16.60 12.12 22.58
CA VAL A 7 -17.11 11.83 21.23
C VAL A 7 -18.41 11.01 21.30
N PHE A 8 -18.45 10.02 22.20
CA PHE A 8 -19.64 9.22 22.42
C PHE A 8 -20.81 10.06 22.96
N HIS A 9 -20.53 10.99 23.88
CA HIS A 9 -21.52 11.93 24.42
C HIS A 9 -22.16 12.78 23.32
N GLU A 10 -21.32 13.39 22.46
CA GLU A 10 -21.78 14.21 21.33
C GLU A 10 -22.68 13.42 20.39
N LEU A 11 -22.29 12.19 20.04
CA LEU A 11 -23.09 11.28 19.21
C LEU A 11 -24.43 10.94 19.86
N ARG A 12 -24.44 10.59 21.16
CA ARG A 12 -25.65 10.23 21.89
C ARG A 12 -26.63 11.41 21.94
N VAL A 13 -26.13 12.60 22.31
CA VAL A 13 -26.94 13.83 22.42
C VAL A 13 -27.44 14.27 21.05
N GLY A 14 -26.60 14.22 20.01
CA GLY A 14 -26.97 14.52 18.63
C GLY A 14 -28.11 13.64 18.11
N LYS A 15 -28.15 12.37 18.52
CA LYS A 15 -29.26 11.44 18.22
C LYS A 15 -30.43 11.52 19.22
N GLN A 16 -30.43 12.52 20.10
CA GLN A 16 -31.49 12.78 21.09
C GLN A 16 -31.77 11.57 22.00
N MET A 17 -30.74 10.78 22.32
CA MET A 17 -30.89 9.60 23.19
C MET A 17 -30.49 9.93 24.62
N THR A 18 -31.29 9.49 25.59
CA THR A 18 -30.97 9.66 27.01
C THR A 18 -29.94 8.62 27.47
N LEU A 19 -29.20 8.92 28.53
CA LEU A 19 -28.28 7.95 29.16
C LEU A 19 -28.98 6.63 29.49
N ALA A 20 -30.20 6.68 30.05
CA ALA A 20 -30.98 5.48 30.38
C ALA A 20 -31.35 4.67 29.14
N LYS A 21 -31.78 5.32 28.05
CA LYS A 21 -32.15 4.64 26.81
C LYS A 21 -30.94 4.02 26.11
N THR A 22 -29.81 4.73 26.11
CA THR A 22 -28.56 4.27 25.48
C THR A 22 -27.90 3.16 26.30
N ALA A 23 -27.88 3.28 27.63
CA ALA A 23 -27.33 2.27 28.52
C ALA A 23 -28.18 0.99 28.50
N GLY A 24 -29.51 1.14 28.64
CA GLY A 24 -30.47 0.03 28.61
C GLY A 24 -30.07 -1.13 29.52
N ASP A 25 -30.03 -2.33 28.94
CA ASP A 25 -29.57 -3.58 29.55
C ASP A 25 -28.07 -3.86 29.40
N ILE A 26 -27.28 -2.93 28.82
CA ILE A 26 -25.86 -3.16 28.52
C ILE A 26 -24.96 -2.72 29.69
N VAL A 27 -25.18 -1.50 30.19
CA VAL A 27 -24.47 -0.92 31.35
C VAL A 27 -25.44 -0.10 32.19
N SER A 28 -25.02 0.37 33.36
CA SER A 28 -25.81 1.34 34.13
C SER A 28 -25.69 2.75 33.52
N ALA A 29 -26.75 3.55 33.64
CA ALA A 29 -26.74 4.94 33.19
C ALA A 29 -25.66 5.78 33.90
N SER A 30 -25.38 5.48 35.17
CA SER A 30 -24.29 6.12 35.93
C SER A 30 -22.92 5.73 35.40
N PHE A 31 -22.69 4.46 35.04
CA PHE A 31 -21.46 4.04 34.37
C PHE A 31 -21.29 4.74 33.02
N LEU A 32 -22.33 4.77 32.19
CA LEU A 32 -22.27 5.46 30.90
C LEU A 32 -21.95 6.95 31.04
N ALA A 33 -22.55 7.62 32.03
CA ALA A 33 -22.26 9.03 32.31
C ALA A 33 -20.81 9.27 32.72
N ARG A 34 -20.21 8.35 33.49
CA ARG A 34 -18.80 8.42 33.89
C ARG A 34 -17.87 8.13 32.72
N PHE A 35 -18.23 7.17 31.86
CA PHE A 35 -17.51 6.92 30.61
C PHE A 35 -17.52 8.16 29.72
N GLU A 36 -18.68 8.80 29.51
CA GLU A 36 -18.80 10.01 28.71
C GLU A 36 -17.95 11.19 29.20
N LYS A 37 -17.65 11.23 30.50
CA LYS A 37 -16.76 12.22 31.11
C LYS A 37 -15.28 11.82 31.11
N GLY A 38 -14.93 10.64 30.61
CA GLY A 38 -13.57 10.09 30.67
C GLY A 38 -13.14 9.60 32.06
N GLU A 39 -14.08 9.42 32.99
CA GLU A 39 -13.79 8.98 34.37
C GLU A 39 -13.64 7.46 34.49
N THR A 40 -14.11 6.71 33.48
CA THR A 40 -14.02 5.25 33.43
C THR A 40 -13.79 4.77 32.01
N ASN A 41 -13.03 3.69 31.85
CA ASN A 41 -12.94 2.96 30.58
C ASN A 41 -14.14 2.03 30.39
N ILE A 42 -14.53 1.79 29.15
CA ILE A 42 -15.56 0.83 28.76
C ILE A 42 -14.90 -0.39 28.09
N SER A 43 -15.44 -1.59 28.32
CA SER A 43 -14.98 -2.80 27.62
C SER A 43 -15.37 -2.75 26.14
N LEU A 44 -14.62 -3.43 25.28
CA LEU A 44 -14.92 -3.53 23.85
C LEU A 44 -16.32 -4.11 23.59
N GLU A 45 -16.71 -5.12 24.35
CA GLU A 45 -18.04 -5.74 24.26
C GLU A 45 -19.16 -4.74 24.56
N HIS A 46 -19.08 -4.01 25.68
CA HIS A 46 -20.08 -3.01 26.01
C HIS A 46 -20.07 -1.86 25.01
N PHE A 47 -18.89 -1.41 24.59
CA PHE A 47 -18.74 -0.32 23.62
C PHE A 47 -19.43 -0.65 22.29
N THR A 48 -19.17 -1.82 21.72
CA THR A 48 -19.79 -2.27 20.46
C THR A 48 -21.30 -2.40 20.57
N ARG A 49 -21.82 -2.97 21.67
CA ARG A 49 -23.27 -3.08 21.90
C ARG A 49 -23.94 -1.71 22.04
N ILE A 50 -23.30 -0.75 22.71
CA ILE A 50 -23.88 0.58 22.88
C ILE A 50 -23.81 1.38 21.56
N LEU A 51 -22.73 1.25 20.77
CA LEU A 51 -22.68 1.83 19.42
C LEU A 51 -23.79 1.29 18.52
N GLN A 52 -24.03 -0.03 18.53
CA GLN A 52 -25.16 -0.64 17.83
C GLN A 52 -26.49 -0.03 18.27
N ARG A 53 -26.68 0.21 19.57
CA ARG A 53 -27.89 0.85 20.10
C ARG A 53 -28.06 2.31 19.67
N LEU A 54 -26.96 3.03 19.46
CA LEU A 54 -26.98 4.37 18.87
C LEU A 54 -27.15 4.36 17.34
N ASN A 55 -27.20 3.19 16.69
CA ASN A 55 -27.09 3.06 15.24
C ASN A 55 -25.87 3.82 14.71
N VAL A 56 -24.72 3.59 15.34
CA VAL A 56 -23.41 4.12 14.93
C VAL A 56 -22.53 2.93 14.62
N THR A 57 -21.93 2.92 13.43
CA THR A 57 -20.92 1.89 13.12
C THR A 57 -19.59 2.23 13.78
N PRO A 58 -18.73 1.26 14.12
CA PRO A 58 -17.38 1.55 14.62
C PRO A 58 -16.62 2.50 13.68
N LEU A 59 -16.76 2.31 12.37
CA LEU A 59 -16.13 3.16 11.35
C LEU A 59 -16.57 4.63 11.48
N GLU A 60 -17.87 4.88 11.57
CA GLU A 60 -18.44 6.23 11.77
C GLU A 60 -17.98 6.84 13.10
N PHE A 61 -17.97 6.06 14.19
CA PHE A 61 -17.51 6.54 15.48
C PHE A 61 -16.05 7.02 15.41
N PHE A 62 -15.16 6.20 14.86
CA PHE A 62 -13.75 6.57 14.74
C PHE A 62 -13.55 7.73 13.77
N ALA A 63 -14.32 7.79 12.67
CA ALA A 63 -14.41 8.94 11.74
C ALA A 63 -14.60 10.27 12.47
N LEU A 64 -15.57 10.32 13.38
CA LEU A 64 -15.96 11.54 14.09
C LEU A 64 -15.06 11.88 15.28
N SER A 65 -14.28 10.93 15.77
CA SER A 65 -13.41 11.18 16.92
C SER A 65 -12.22 12.13 16.63
N ASN A 66 -12.13 12.73 15.44
CA ASN A 66 -10.93 13.44 14.94
C ASN A 66 -9.64 12.57 14.96
N HIS A 67 -9.82 11.25 15.03
CA HIS A 67 -8.77 10.23 14.99
C HIS A 67 -8.94 9.24 13.86
N PHE A 68 -9.83 9.52 12.92
CA PHE A 68 -9.76 8.93 11.60
C PHE A 68 -8.75 9.69 10.75
N SER A 69 -7.53 9.80 11.26
CA SER A 69 -6.42 9.56 10.35
C SER A 69 -6.34 8.04 10.23
N ALA A 70 -6.15 7.53 9.01
CA ALA A 70 -5.78 6.12 8.80
C ALA A 70 -4.70 5.66 9.82
N GLN A 71 -3.86 6.60 10.26
CA GLN A 71 -2.78 6.45 11.24
C GLN A 71 -3.15 5.81 12.59
N VAL A 72 -4.40 5.84 13.06
CA VAL A 72 -4.76 5.21 14.37
C VAL A 72 -4.87 3.69 14.27
N PHE A 73 -5.21 3.16 13.11
CA PHE A 73 -5.27 1.72 12.84
C PHE A 73 -4.10 1.23 11.99
N ASP A 74 -3.33 2.13 11.41
CA ASP A 74 -2.13 1.79 10.66
C ASP A 74 -1.06 1.20 11.57
N ASP A 75 -0.47 0.09 11.12
CA ASP A 75 0.74 -0.42 11.71
C ASP A 75 1.89 0.60 11.61
N LEU A 76 2.89 0.45 12.47
CA LEU A 76 4.00 1.40 12.55
C LEU A 76 4.74 1.60 11.22
N PHE A 77 4.83 0.56 10.37
CA PHE A 77 5.49 0.67 9.09
C PHE A 77 4.64 1.47 8.09
N THR A 78 3.32 1.26 8.06
CA THR A 78 2.40 2.09 7.29
C THR A 78 2.50 3.55 7.71
N GLN A 79 2.41 3.85 9.02
CA GLN A 79 2.52 5.23 9.52
C GLN A 79 3.82 5.91 9.06
N ILE A 80 4.94 5.19 9.16
CA ILE A 80 6.25 5.71 8.74
C ILE A 80 6.30 5.94 7.22
N THR A 81 5.82 4.97 6.43
CA THR A 81 5.94 5.00 4.96
C THR A 81 5.01 6.03 4.33
N GLU A 82 3.77 6.16 4.79
CA GLU A 82 2.82 7.14 4.25
C GLU A 82 3.20 8.58 4.60
N GLN A 83 3.60 8.84 5.86
CA GLN A 83 4.07 10.15 6.26
C GLN A 83 5.27 10.60 5.42
N ALA A 84 6.20 9.68 5.17
CA ALA A 84 7.33 9.97 4.32
C ALA A 84 6.95 10.14 2.84
N THR A 85 6.00 9.37 2.29
CA THR A 85 5.51 9.60 0.92
C THR A 85 5.01 11.04 0.76
N ILE A 86 4.23 11.55 1.72
CA ILE A 86 3.77 12.95 1.73
C ILE A 86 4.97 13.91 1.74
N ASP A 87 5.94 13.69 2.62
CA ASP A 87 7.09 14.59 2.71
C ASP A 87 8.00 14.53 1.47
N LEU A 88 8.10 13.37 0.82
CA LEU A 88 8.89 13.16 -0.38
C LEU A 88 8.29 13.83 -1.61
N THR A 89 6.96 13.89 -1.71
CA THR A 89 6.30 14.69 -2.76
C THR A 89 6.64 16.18 -2.62
N ARG A 90 6.97 16.65 -1.40
CA ARG A 90 7.34 18.04 -1.12
C ARG A 90 8.83 18.29 -1.26
N ASN A 91 9.68 17.34 -0.86
CA ASN A 91 11.13 17.47 -0.91
C ASN A 91 11.83 16.11 -0.91
N SER A 92 12.40 15.71 -2.05
CA SER A 92 13.13 14.44 -2.19
C SER A 92 14.40 14.33 -1.35
N ALA A 93 14.94 15.43 -0.82
CA ALA A 93 16.13 15.42 0.04
C ALA A 93 15.84 14.91 1.47
N VAL A 94 14.57 14.75 1.86
CA VAL A 94 14.20 14.29 3.22
C VAL A 94 14.40 12.78 3.42
N VAL A 95 14.59 11.98 2.36
CA VAL A 95 14.82 10.52 2.49
C VAL A 95 15.99 10.22 3.44
N GLY A 96 17.10 10.97 3.31
CA GLY A 96 18.28 10.80 4.16
C GLY A 96 18.01 11.09 5.64
N GLN A 97 17.09 12.01 5.93
CA GLN A 97 16.65 12.31 7.29
C GLN A 97 15.85 11.14 7.88
N TYR A 98 14.95 10.56 7.10
CA TYR A 98 14.20 9.36 7.48
C TYR A 98 15.11 8.16 7.76
N VAL A 99 16.07 7.88 6.88
CA VAL A 99 17.06 6.81 7.10
C VAL A 99 17.82 7.01 8.42
N SER A 100 18.30 8.23 8.67
CA SER A 100 19.03 8.57 9.90
C SER A 100 18.15 8.44 11.16
N LEU A 101 16.90 8.91 11.08
CA LEU A 101 15.93 8.83 12.17
C LEU A 101 15.58 7.37 12.51
N LEU A 102 15.33 6.55 11.50
CA LEU A 102 14.95 5.15 11.67
C LEU A 102 16.12 4.31 12.19
N ALA A 103 17.34 4.55 11.72
CA ALA A 103 18.54 3.92 12.27
C ALA A 103 18.70 4.20 13.78
N LYS A 104 18.47 5.45 14.20
CA LYS A 104 18.46 5.83 15.62
C LYS A 104 17.27 5.21 16.38
N LYS A 105 16.09 5.12 15.77
CA LYS A 105 14.91 4.50 16.40
C LYS A 105 15.13 3.01 16.65
N LEU A 106 15.86 2.33 15.77
CA LEU A 106 16.10 0.88 15.82
C LEU A 106 16.92 0.45 17.05
N THR A 107 17.74 1.33 17.64
CA THR A 107 18.53 1.02 18.84
C THR A 107 17.70 0.97 20.12
N HIS A 108 16.51 1.57 20.13
CA HIS A 108 15.70 1.74 21.35
C HIS A 108 14.27 1.19 21.25
N THR A 109 13.82 0.78 20.05
CA THR A 109 12.45 0.29 19.85
C THR A 109 12.29 -1.20 20.14
N THR A 110 11.14 -1.57 20.73
CA THR A 110 10.69 -2.96 20.85
C THR A 110 10.03 -3.47 19.56
N GLN A 111 9.48 -2.58 18.73
CA GLN A 111 8.87 -2.90 17.43
C GLN A 111 9.94 -2.92 16.33
N ARG A 112 10.91 -3.83 16.44
CA ARG A 112 12.11 -3.81 15.58
C ARG A 112 11.81 -4.07 14.11
N LEU A 113 10.94 -5.04 13.79
CA LEU A 113 10.70 -5.45 12.41
C LEU A 113 10.06 -4.34 11.56
N PRO A 114 8.94 -3.68 11.97
CA PRO A 114 8.37 -2.58 11.19
C PRO A 114 9.35 -1.44 10.92
N VAL A 115 10.17 -1.06 11.93
CA VAL A 115 11.19 -0.02 11.79
C VAL A 115 12.30 -0.44 10.82
N LEU A 116 12.70 -1.70 10.86
CA LEU A 116 13.73 -2.24 9.99
C LEU A 116 13.25 -2.37 8.53
N LEU A 117 12.00 -2.79 8.31
CA LEU A 117 11.39 -2.80 6.98
C LEU A 117 11.25 -1.36 6.44
N ALA A 118 10.84 -0.40 7.28
CA ALA A 118 10.77 0.99 6.84
C ALA A 118 12.16 1.52 6.45
N LEU A 119 13.19 1.19 7.25
CA LEU A 119 14.57 1.54 6.94
C LEU A 119 15.02 0.94 5.60
N ASP A 120 14.77 -0.35 5.37
CA ASP A 120 15.10 -1.04 4.12
C ASP A 120 14.38 -0.38 2.91
N PHE A 121 13.12 0.05 3.08
CA PHE A 121 12.34 0.76 2.07
C PHE A 121 12.94 2.13 1.72
N PHE A 122 13.28 2.98 2.70
CA PHE A 122 13.89 4.28 2.39
C PHE A 122 15.32 4.17 1.90
N GLN A 123 16.06 3.17 2.38
CA GLN A 123 17.39 2.89 1.87
C GLN A 123 17.32 2.53 0.38
N LYS A 124 16.32 1.74 -0.04
CA LYS A 124 16.03 1.50 -1.46
C LYS A 124 15.86 2.82 -2.22
N LEU A 125 15.06 3.76 -1.70
CA LEU A 125 14.81 5.03 -2.40
C LEU A 125 16.09 5.87 -2.59
N LEU A 126 16.98 5.93 -1.58
CA LEU A 126 18.30 6.57 -1.73
C LEU A 126 19.18 5.82 -2.74
N ASP A 127 19.20 4.50 -2.64
CA ASP A 127 20.02 3.64 -3.46
C ASP A 127 19.64 3.76 -4.95
N VAL A 128 18.35 3.88 -5.27
CA VAL A 128 17.85 4.20 -6.63
C VAL A 128 18.41 5.53 -7.15
N GLN A 129 18.43 6.57 -6.31
CA GLN A 129 18.96 7.88 -6.68
C GLN A 129 20.49 7.84 -6.91
N HIS A 130 21.23 7.07 -6.11
CA HIS A 130 22.68 6.94 -6.22
C HIS A 130 23.14 6.08 -7.40
N LEU A 131 22.39 5.05 -7.80
CA LEU A 131 22.70 4.25 -8.98
C LEU A 131 22.68 5.08 -10.27
N ALA A 132 21.80 6.08 -10.34
CA ALA A 132 21.79 7.06 -11.42
C ALA A 132 23.07 7.92 -11.48
N GLN A 133 23.90 7.91 -10.42
CA GLN A 133 25.10 8.76 -10.26
C GLN A 133 26.42 7.96 -10.26
N HIS A 134 26.39 6.66 -10.60
CA HIS A 134 27.53 5.82 -11.02
C HIS A 134 28.68 5.52 -10.01
N ALA A 135 28.47 5.63 -8.69
CA ALA A 135 29.46 5.18 -7.71
C ALA A 135 28.90 4.05 -6.81
N ASN A 136 29.34 2.80 -7.05
CA ASN A 136 29.13 1.59 -6.22
C ASN A 136 27.85 0.74 -6.44
N ALA A 137 27.57 0.32 -7.69
CA ALA A 137 26.41 -0.52 -8.02
C ALA A 137 26.34 -1.87 -7.27
N THR A 138 27.46 -2.51 -6.98
CA THR A 138 27.51 -3.83 -6.31
C THR A 138 27.01 -3.75 -4.86
N ASN A 139 27.48 -2.76 -4.09
CA ASN A 139 27.09 -2.61 -2.68
C ASN A 139 25.61 -2.24 -2.55
N VAL A 140 25.11 -1.42 -3.48
CA VAL A 140 23.69 -1.06 -3.55
C VAL A 140 22.84 -2.30 -3.82
N SER A 141 23.19 -3.08 -4.84
CA SER A 141 22.45 -4.29 -5.21
C SER A 141 22.36 -5.30 -4.05
N GLN A 142 23.45 -5.47 -3.30
CA GLN A 142 23.47 -6.34 -2.13
C GLN A 142 22.52 -5.86 -1.01
N ARG A 143 22.46 -4.55 -0.73
CA ARG A 143 21.53 -3.99 0.27
C ARG A 143 20.08 -4.18 -0.13
N LEU A 144 19.75 -3.92 -1.40
CA LEU A 144 18.40 -4.13 -1.92
C LEU A 144 17.94 -5.58 -1.74
N LEU A 145 18.80 -6.54 -2.10
CA LEU A 145 18.52 -7.96 -1.94
C LEU A 145 18.38 -8.38 -0.46
N GLN A 146 19.11 -7.74 0.46
CA GLN A 146 18.95 -7.99 1.90
C GLN A 146 17.58 -7.55 2.41
N GLY A 147 17.11 -6.36 2.01
CA GLY A 147 15.78 -5.88 2.36
C GLY A 147 14.67 -6.77 1.81
N GLY A 148 14.76 -7.17 0.53
CA GLY A 148 13.82 -8.12 -0.07
C GLY A 148 13.81 -9.48 0.62
N ARG A 149 14.99 -10.02 0.97
CA ARG A 149 15.10 -11.26 1.74
C ARG A 149 14.43 -11.16 3.11
N ARG A 150 14.56 -10.02 3.79
CA ARG A 150 13.93 -9.79 5.09
C ARG A 150 12.40 -9.80 4.98
N ALA A 151 11.85 -9.06 4.01
CA ALA A 151 10.42 -9.03 3.74
C ALA A 151 9.89 -10.43 3.41
N LYS A 152 10.55 -11.15 2.48
CA LYS A 152 10.20 -12.54 2.13
C LYS A 152 10.21 -13.47 3.34
N ASN A 153 11.28 -13.46 4.14
CA ASN A 153 11.39 -14.35 5.28
C ASN A 153 10.29 -14.10 6.32
N TYR A 154 9.90 -12.84 6.53
CA TYR A 154 8.75 -12.50 7.35
C TYR A 154 7.45 -13.06 6.77
N LEU A 155 7.16 -12.76 5.50
CA LEU A 155 5.93 -13.17 4.82
C LEU A 155 5.72 -14.69 4.80
N LEU A 156 6.81 -15.46 4.70
CA LEU A 156 6.78 -16.93 4.76
C LEU A 156 6.65 -17.49 6.18
N SER A 157 6.95 -16.68 7.20
CA SER A 157 6.90 -17.11 8.61
C SER A 157 5.53 -16.93 9.29
N VAL A 158 4.61 -16.21 8.63
CA VAL A 158 3.29 -15.87 9.20
C VAL A 158 2.18 -16.72 8.57
N ASP A 159 1.32 -17.28 9.43
CA ASP A 159 0.24 -18.17 8.99
C ASP A 159 -0.97 -17.43 8.41
N THR A 160 -1.24 -16.21 8.88
CA THR A 160 -2.36 -15.38 8.45
C THR A 160 -1.84 -14.09 7.87
N TRP A 161 -2.37 -13.68 6.71
CA TRP A 161 -2.05 -12.40 6.10
C TRP A 161 -3.23 -11.46 6.28
N GLY A 162 -2.95 -10.25 6.75
CA GLY A 162 -3.88 -9.14 6.72
C GLY A 162 -3.36 -8.00 5.83
N GLU A 163 -3.87 -6.81 6.07
CA GLU A 163 -3.46 -5.59 5.39
C GLU A 163 -1.95 -5.32 5.48
N PHE A 164 -1.34 -5.61 6.64
CA PHE A 164 0.09 -5.38 6.87
C PHE A 164 0.98 -6.20 5.92
N GLU A 165 0.72 -7.50 5.79
CA GLU A 165 1.48 -8.38 4.89
C GLU A 165 1.31 -7.97 3.43
N MET A 166 0.10 -7.56 3.04
CA MET A 166 -0.19 -7.07 1.69
C MET A 166 0.62 -5.79 1.38
N LYS A 167 0.69 -4.85 2.32
CA LYS A 167 1.50 -3.63 2.19
C LYS A 167 2.99 -3.95 2.11
N ILE A 168 3.49 -4.93 2.87
CA ILE A 168 4.88 -5.38 2.78
C ILE A 168 5.17 -5.96 1.40
N LEU A 169 4.38 -6.95 0.94
CA LEU A 169 4.67 -7.58 -0.36
C LEU A 169 4.59 -6.55 -1.50
N THR A 170 3.61 -5.66 -1.47
CA THR A 170 3.48 -4.57 -2.46
C THR A 170 4.74 -3.70 -2.47
N ARG A 171 5.18 -3.17 -1.32
CA ARG A 171 6.32 -2.23 -1.27
C ARG A 171 7.68 -2.88 -1.57
N PHE A 172 7.81 -4.18 -1.31
CA PHE A 172 9.06 -4.93 -1.47
C PHE A 172 9.13 -5.78 -2.74
N ALA A 173 8.09 -5.83 -3.57
CA ALA A 173 8.04 -6.68 -4.77
C ALA A 173 9.29 -6.52 -5.63
N SER A 174 9.71 -5.27 -5.89
CA SER A 174 10.91 -4.93 -6.66
C SER A 174 12.25 -5.39 -6.08
N MET A 175 12.29 -5.74 -4.79
CA MET A 175 13.50 -6.12 -4.05
C MET A 175 13.63 -7.65 -3.94
N ILE A 176 12.60 -8.39 -4.36
CA ILE A 176 12.53 -9.85 -4.37
C ILE A 176 12.71 -10.31 -5.82
N CYS A 177 13.50 -11.36 -6.04
CA CYS A 177 13.69 -11.86 -7.40
C CYS A 177 12.41 -12.53 -7.94
N ALA A 178 12.20 -12.46 -9.26
CA ALA A 178 10.99 -12.96 -9.91
C ALA A 178 10.65 -14.43 -9.55
N ALA A 179 11.66 -15.30 -9.48
CA ALA A 179 11.49 -16.70 -9.09
C ALA A 179 10.91 -16.89 -7.68
N GLU A 180 11.18 -15.95 -6.76
CA GLU A 180 10.68 -15.97 -5.39
C GLU A 180 9.35 -15.21 -5.24
N LEU A 181 8.99 -14.33 -6.19
CA LEU A 181 7.73 -13.61 -6.18
C LEU A 181 6.54 -14.51 -6.50
N ARG A 182 6.66 -15.43 -7.46
CA ARG A 182 5.55 -16.31 -7.87
C ARG A 182 4.89 -17.04 -6.68
N PRO A 183 5.62 -17.76 -5.80
CA PRO A 183 4.99 -18.42 -4.65
C PRO A 183 4.40 -17.44 -3.63
N LEU A 184 4.98 -16.25 -3.45
CA LEU A 184 4.44 -15.22 -2.56
C LEU A 184 3.12 -14.64 -3.07
N VAL A 185 2.99 -14.41 -4.38
CA VAL A 185 1.73 -13.97 -5.00
C VAL A 185 0.65 -15.04 -4.86
N GLN A 186 0.99 -16.30 -5.12
CA GLN A 186 0.03 -17.40 -4.93
C GLN A 186 -0.45 -17.47 -3.47
N LEU A 187 0.47 -17.30 -2.52
CA LEU A 187 0.12 -17.24 -1.10
C LEU A 187 -0.78 -16.03 -0.80
N ALA A 188 -0.48 -14.85 -1.34
CA ALA A 188 -1.29 -13.65 -1.16
C ALA A 188 -2.73 -13.84 -1.68
N VAL A 189 -2.87 -14.37 -2.90
CA VAL A 189 -4.18 -14.66 -3.52
C VAL A 189 -4.98 -15.66 -2.69
N GLN A 190 -4.34 -16.72 -2.18
CA GLN A 190 -5.00 -17.72 -1.33
C GLN A 190 -5.43 -17.12 0.01
N LYS A 191 -4.55 -16.36 0.66
CA LYS A 191 -4.78 -15.85 2.01
C LYS A 191 -5.79 -14.70 2.03
N ILE A 192 -5.88 -13.91 0.97
CA ILE A 192 -6.86 -12.81 0.91
C ILE A 192 -8.28 -13.28 0.62
N ALA A 193 -8.46 -14.51 0.14
CA ALA A 193 -9.76 -15.05 -0.25
C ALA A 193 -10.82 -14.91 0.88
N ILE A 194 -10.39 -14.96 2.14
CA ILE A 194 -11.25 -14.80 3.32
C ILE A 194 -11.79 -13.36 3.50
N TYR A 195 -11.21 -12.37 2.83
CA TYR A 195 -11.58 -10.95 2.91
C TYR A 195 -12.27 -10.43 1.65
N GLN A 196 -12.47 -11.25 0.62
CA GLN A 196 -13.01 -10.85 -0.69
C GLN A 196 -14.39 -10.18 -0.66
N GLN A 197 -15.14 -10.30 0.44
CA GLN A 197 -16.43 -9.61 0.60
C GLN A 197 -16.31 -8.14 1.03
N GLN A 198 -15.09 -7.67 1.33
CA GLN A 198 -14.82 -6.30 1.76
C GLN A 198 -14.16 -5.50 0.64
N ALA A 199 -14.81 -4.42 0.18
CA ALA A 199 -14.36 -3.59 -0.94
C ALA A 199 -12.92 -3.04 -0.78
N VAL A 200 -12.45 -2.86 0.46
CA VAL A 200 -11.10 -2.35 0.76
C VAL A 200 -10.01 -3.33 0.30
N TYR A 201 -10.26 -4.64 0.35
CA TYR A 201 -9.25 -5.65 0.02
C TYR A 201 -9.03 -5.84 -1.49
N GLU A 202 -10.00 -5.44 -2.31
CA GLU A 202 -9.89 -5.50 -3.77
C GLU A 202 -8.88 -4.47 -4.29
N ASP A 203 -8.89 -3.26 -3.73
CA ASP A 203 -7.89 -2.22 -4.04
C ASP A 203 -6.48 -2.66 -3.61
N TYR A 204 -6.35 -3.31 -2.46
CA TYR A 204 -5.07 -3.88 -2.00
C TYR A 204 -4.55 -4.97 -2.93
N MET A 205 -5.43 -5.87 -3.41
CA MET A 205 -5.01 -6.92 -4.34
C MET A 205 -4.57 -6.32 -5.69
N PHE A 206 -5.34 -5.39 -6.26
CA PHE A 206 -4.94 -4.77 -7.53
C PHE A 206 -3.61 -4.00 -7.39
N ARG A 207 -3.41 -3.24 -6.31
CA ARG A 207 -2.14 -2.56 -6.03
C ARG A 207 -0.97 -3.52 -5.91
N LEU A 208 -1.16 -4.64 -5.21
CA LEU A 208 -0.15 -5.70 -5.11
C LEU A 208 0.20 -6.25 -6.50
N LEU A 209 -0.81 -6.66 -7.27
CA LEU A 209 -0.61 -7.24 -8.60
C LEU A 209 0.08 -6.23 -9.53
N ASN A 210 -0.31 -4.95 -9.50
CA ASN A 210 0.35 -3.89 -10.26
C ASN A 210 1.84 -3.79 -9.90
N SER A 211 2.17 -3.76 -8.60
CA SER A 211 3.57 -3.64 -8.18
C SER A 211 4.41 -4.86 -8.58
N VAL A 212 3.86 -6.06 -8.47
CA VAL A 212 4.53 -7.29 -8.93
C VAL A 212 4.68 -7.29 -10.46
N PHE A 213 3.68 -6.81 -11.20
CA PHE A 213 3.77 -6.68 -12.65
C PHE A 213 4.97 -5.80 -13.04
N PHE A 214 5.08 -4.60 -12.45
CA PHE A 214 6.22 -3.71 -12.72
C PHE A 214 7.57 -4.29 -12.26
N ALA A 215 7.59 -5.09 -11.19
CA ALA A 215 8.79 -5.81 -10.76
C ALA A 215 9.24 -6.89 -11.74
N THR A 216 8.34 -7.43 -12.58
CA THR A 216 8.59 -8.62 -13.39
C THR A 216 8.63 -8.35 -14.89
N VAL A 217 7.91 -7.35 -15.41
CA VAL A 217 7.80 -7.09 -16.87
C VAL A 217 9.13 -6.90 -17.60
N TYR A 218 10.17 -6.46 -16.88
CA TYR A 218 11.52 -6.27 -17.43
C TYR A 218 12.43 -7.50 -17.35
N THR A 219 12.09 -8.49 -16.51
CA THR A 219 13.01 -9.56 -16.11
C THR A 219 12.43 -10.96 -16.26
N ASP A 220 11.11 -11.11 -16.22
CA ASP A 220 10.38 -12.37 -16.32
C ASP A 220 9.03 -12.13 -17.01
N THR A 221 9.07 -12.09 -18.34
CA THR A 221 7.89 -11.85 -19.21
C THR A 221 6.79 -12.89 -19.03
N GLN A 222 7.14 -14.10 -18.60
CA GLN A 222 6.16 -15.16 -18.35
C GLN A 222 5.38 -14.87 -17.06
N LEU A 223 6.08 -14.55 -15.97
CA LEU A 223 5.43 -14.20 -14.72
C LEU A 223 4.60 -12.91 -14.88
N SER A 224 5.10 -11.89 -15.57
CA SER A 224 4.32 -10.66 -15.79
C SER A 224 3.02 -10.91 -16.58
N ALA A 225 3.01 -11.83 -17.55
CA ALA A 225 1.80 -12.25 -18.26
C ALA A 225 0.79 -12.99 -17.35
N GLU A 226 1.28 -13.86 -16.44
CA GLU A 226 0.45 -14.51 -15.43
C GLU A 226 -0.20 -13.47 -14.50
N ILE A 227 0.56 -12.47 -14.05
CA ILE A 227 0.06 -11.38 -13.21
C ILE A 227 -0.96 -10.52 -13.96
N LEU A 228 -0.71 -10.19 -15.23
CA LEU A 228 -1.65 -9.42 -16.05
C LEU A 228 -2.99 -10.16 -16.19
N THR A 229 -2.96 -11.49 -16.33
CA THR A 229 -4.18 -12.31 -16.34
C THR A 229 -4.94 -12.23 -15.02
N LEU A 230 -4.24 -12.21 -13.87
CA LEU A 230 -4.86 -12.02 -12.57
C LEU A 230 -5.46 -10.62 -12.43
N MET A 231 -4.75 -9.57 -12.86
CA MET A 231 -5.25 -8.19 -12.85
C MET A 231 -6.54 -8.07 -13.66
N SER A 232 -6.60 -8.68 -14.85
CA SER A 232 -7.79 -8.68 -15.71
C SER A 232 -9.01 -9.28 -15.00
N ARG A 233 -8.83 -10.40 -14.28
CA ARG A 233 -9.91 -11.04 -13.52
C ARG A 233 -10.44 -10.12 -12.42
N GLU A 234 -9.54 -9.51 -11.65
CA GLU A 234 -9.92 -8.56 -10.59
C GLU A 234 -10.66 -7.34 -11.16
N MET A 235 -10.24 -6.83 -12.32
CA MET A 235 -10.95 -5.72 -12.97
C MET A 235 -12.33 -6.09 -13.49
N THR A 236 -12.48 -7.26 -14.12
CA THR A 236 -13.79 -7.68 -14.65
C THR A 236 -14.85 -7.85 -13.57
N ALA A 237 -14.43 -8.08 -12.32
CA ALA A 237 -15.34 -8.17 -11.20
C ALA A 237 -16.02 -6.83 -10.88
N ARG A 238 -15.36 -5.67 -11.11
CA ARG A 238 -15.90 -4.34 -10.71
C ARG A 238 -15.41 -3.16 -11.55
N ASN A 239 -16.29 -2.18 -11.74
CA ASN A 239 -16.04 -0.98 -12.52
C ASN A 239 -15.21 0.07 -11.73
N ASN A 240 -13.88 -0.10 -11.66
CA ASN A 240 -12.94 0.91 -11.17
C ASN A 240 -12.13 1.48 -12.35
N ALA A 241 -12.33 2.78 -12.63
CA ALA A 241 -11.72 3.47 -13.77
C ALA A 241 -10.19 3.62 -13.62
N ASP A 242 -9.70 3.88 -12.40
CA ASP A 242 -8.27 4.05 -12.14
C ASP A 242 -7.51 2.75 -12.39
N ASN A 243 -8.08 1.63 -11.92
CA ASN A 243 -7.52 0.30 -12.14
C ASN A 243 -7.53 -0.06 -13.63
N HIS A 244 -8.58 0.32 -14.37
CA HIS A 244 -8.63 0.14 -15.83
C HIS A 244 -7.51 0.88 -16.55
N LEU A 245 -7.23 2.12 -16.19
CA LEU A 245 -6.13 2.88 -16.78
C LEU A 245 -4.77 2.24 -16.48
N LYS A 246 -4.53 1.84 -15.23
CA LYS A 246 -3.28 1.16 -14.82
C LYS A 246 -3.10 -0.19 -15.51
N TYR A 247 -4.17 -0.96 -15.66
CA TYR A 247 -4.15 -2.20 -16.42
C TYR A 247 -3.86 -1.97 -17.90
N LYS A 248 -4.41 -0.90 -18.51
CA LYS A 248 -4.09 -0.55 -19.92
C LYS A 248 -2.61 -0.22 -20.11
N LEU A 249 -1.99 0.46 -19.14
CA LEU A 249 -0.54 0.64 -19.15
C LEU A 249 0.18 -0.70 -19.05
N ALA A 250 -0.25 -1.58 -18.14
CA ALA A 250 0.32 -2.91 -17.97
C ALA A 250 0.20 -3.76 -19.26
N GLU A 251 -0.94 -3.72 -19.95
CA GLU A 251 -1.13 -4.37 -21.26
C GLU A 251 -0.11 -3.85 -22.28
N ALA A 252 -0.02 -2.52 -22.46
CA ALA A 252 0.93 -1.93 -23.41
C ALA A 252 2.39 -2.29 -23.07
N LEU A 253 2.75 -2.37 -21.79
CA LEU A 253 4.09 -2.77 -21.38
C LEU A 253 4.37 -4.26 -21.58
N GLN A 254 3.38 -5.12 -21.37
CA GLN A 254 3.50 -6.55 -21.64
C GLN A 254 3.68 -6.80 -23.14
N GLU A 255 2.92 -6.10 -23.99
CA GLU A 255 3.08 -6.15 -25.44
C GLU A 255 4.48 -5.74 -25.87
N LEU A 256 5.04 -4.70 -25.23
CA LEU A 256 6.42 -4.29 -25.47
C LEU A 256 7.41 -5.39 -25.08
N ALA A 257 7.23 -5.98 -23.89
CA ALA A 257 8.06 -7.08 -23.39
C ALA A 257 8.05 -8.30 -24.32
N GLU A 258 6.93 -8.55 -25.00
CA GLU A 258 6.76 -9.62 -25.99
C GLU A 258 7.28 -9.26 -27.39
N GLY A 259 7.81 -8.06 -27.58
CA GLY A 259 8.34 -7.59 -28.87
C GLY A 259 7.29 -7.02 -29.83
N GLN A 260 6.04 -6.82 -29.38
CA GLN A 260 4.96 -6.25 -30.17
C GLN A 260 5.03 -4.70 -30.20
N ILE A 261 6.19 -4.16 -30.59
CA ILE A 261 6.55 -2.73 -30.42
C ILE A 261 5.52 -1.78 -31.04
N THR A 262 5.08 -2.04 -32.27
CA THR A 262 4.14 -1.14 -32.97
C THR A 262 2.77 -1.09 -32.29
N LYS A 263 2.29 -2.24 -31.79
CA LYS A 263 1.01 -2.33 -31.07
C LYS A 263 1.11 -1.62 -29.73
N SER A 264 2.15 -1.96 -28.95
CA SER A 264 2.44 -1.34 -27.65
C SER A 264 2.52 0.19 -27.76
N ARG A 265 3.19 0.71 -28.79
CA ARG A 265 3.30 2.16 -29.03
C ARG A 265 1.94 2.80 -29.24
N ALA A 266 1.11 2.22 -30.11
CA ALA A 266 -0.22 2.75 -30.39
C ALA A 266 -1.09 2.78 -29.13
N ASP A 267 -1.07 1.69 -28.34
CA ASP A 267 -1.84 1.58 -27.10
C ASP A 267 -1.34 2.56 -26.02
N PHE A 268 -0.02 2.76 -25.90
CA PHE A 268 0.57 3.75 -25.01
C PHE A 268 0.22 5.20 -25.41
N GLU A 269 0.29 5.53 -26.71
CA GLU A 269 -0.10 6.85 -27.24
C GLU A 269 -1.61 7.11 -27.06
N GLN A 270 -2.45 6.08 -27.22
CA GLN A 270 -3.86 6.19 -26.91
C GLN A 270 -4.09 6.46 -25.42
N LEU A 271 -3.41 5.74 -24.53
CA LEU A 271 -3.54 5.90 -23.08
C LEU A 271 -3.10 7.29 -22.61
N THR A 272 -1.98 7.79 -23.13
CA THR A 272 -1.51 9.17 -22.83
C THR A 272 -2.51 10.21 -23.31
N THR A 273 -3.08 10.05 -24.50
CA THR A 273 -4.13 10.93 -25.04
C THR A 273 -5.37 10.94 -24.15
N VAL A 274 -5.89 9.75 -23.78
CA VAL A 274 -7.06 9.63 -22.91
C VAL A 274 -6.79 10.28 -21.56
N SER A 275 -5.62 10.02 -20.95
CA SER A 275 -5.22 10.60 -19.66
C SER A 275 -5.21 12.13 -19.70
N GLN A 276 -4.68 12.72 -20.78
CA GLN A 276 -4.68 14.16 -20.98
C GLN A 276 -6.10 14.73 -21.13
N GLN A 277 -6.98 14.05 -21.88
CA GLN A 277 -8.37 14.48 -22.10
C GLN A 277 -9.19 14.53 -20.81
N ILE A 278 -8.92 13.62 -19.86
CA ILE A 278 -9.59 13.60 -18.55
C ILE A 278 -8.85 14.42 -17.47
N GLY A 279 -7.80 15.16 -17.87
CA GLY A 279 -7.08 16.06 -16.97
C GLY A 279 -6.11 15.37 -15.98
N LEU A 280 -5.70 14.14 -16.25
CA LEU A 280 -4.70 13.44 -15.45
C LEU A 280 -3.27 13.82 -15.86
N THR A 281 -2.43 14.14 -14.88
CA THR A 281 -0.98 14.21 -15.06
C THR A 281 -0.43 12.79 -15.14
N PHE A 282 -0.08 12.34 -16.35
CA PHE A 282 0.32 10.95 -16.64
C PHE A 282 1.42 10.44 -15.70
N ASP A 283 2.56 11.14 -15.64
CA ASP A 283 3.72 10.72 -14.85
C ASP A 283 3.39 10.58 -13.35
N THR A 284 2.58 11.49 -12.81
CA THR A 284 2.15 11.45 -11.40
C THR A 284 1.18 10.31 -11.14
N PHE A 285 0.24 10.06 -12.07
CA PHE A 285 -0.79 9.04 -11.89
C PHE A 285 -0.22 7.62 -12.02
N PHE A 286 0.64 7.39 -13.01
CA PHE A 286 1.20 6.08 -13.31
C PHE A 286 2.53 5.78 -12.61
N GLY A 287 3.22 6.80 -12.06
CA GLY A 287 4.60 6.63 -11.61
C GLY A 287 5.55 6.21 -12.75
N PHE A 288 5.15 6.51 -13.99
CA PHE A 288 5.79 6.04 -15.22
C PHE A 288 5.71 7.13 -16.27
N SER A 289 6.84 7.43 -16.91
CA SER A 289 6.95 8.51 -17.89
C SER A 289 7.13 8.02 -19.32
N ALA A 290 6.92 8.92 -20.29
CA ALA A 290 7.26 8.65 -21.68
C ALA A 290 8.75 8.31 -21.89
N GLN A 291 9.65 8.85 -21.05
CA GLN A 291 11.07 8.52 -21.10
C GLN A 291 11.33 7.07 -20.64
N ASP A 292 10.59 6.59 -19.65
CA ASP A 292 10.68 5.20 -19.21
C ASP A 292 10.21 4.24 -20.30
N TRP A 293 9.16 4.61 -21.05
CA TRP A 293 8.67 3.82 -22.18
C TRP A 293 9.72 3.73 -23.29
N LEU A 294 10.30 4.86 -23.70
CA LEU A 294 11.34 4.90 -24.73
C LEU A 294 12.57 4.09 -24.33
N ALA A 295 12.99 4.18 -23.06
CA ALA A 295 14.09 3.38 -22.54
C ALA A 295 13.80 1.88 -22.63
N PHE A 296 12.58 1.46 -22.32
CA PHE A 296 12.19 0.05 -22.43
C PHE A 296 12.12 -0.42 -23.89
N GLU A 297 11.60 0.41 -24.79
CA GLU A 297 11.53 0.10 -26.21
C GLU A 297 12.92 -0.16 -26.82
N GLU A 298 13.88 0.74 -26.55
CA GLU A 298 15.25 0.58 -27.04
C GLU A 298 15.90 -0.70 -26.51
N GLN A 299 15.59 -1.12 -25.27
CA GLN A 299 16.09 -2.38 -24.71
C GLN A 299 15.56 -3.59 -25.45
N VAL A 300 14.25 -3.62 -25.73
CA VAL A 300 13.62 -4.69 -26.48
C VAL A 300 14.19 -4.78 -27.89
N LYS A 301 14.39 -3.64 -28.57
CA LYS A 301 15.01 -3.59 -29.91
C LYS A 301 16.44 -4.13 -29.92
N HIS A 302 17.21 -3.87 -28.86
CA HIS A 302 18.61 -4.26 -28.76
C HIS A 302 18.85 -5.59 -28.03
N GLY A 303 17.80 -6.30 -27.62
CA GLY A 303 17.90 -7.58 -26.92
C GLY A 303 18.64 -7.48 -25.58
N GLN A 304 18.63 -6.30 -24.94
CA GLN A 304 19.30 -6.09 -23.66
C GLN A 304 18.37 -6.40 -22.50
N GLN A 305 18.84 -7.19 -21.53
CA GLN A 305 18.15 -7.34 -20.24
C GLN A 305 18.33 -6.05 -19.44
N HIS A 306 17.23 -5.50 -18.91
CA HIS A 306 17.30 -4.34 -18.04
C HIS A 306 17.32 -4.71 -16.56
N THR A 307 18.23 -4.06 -15.84
CA THR A 307 18.17 -3.93 -14.38
C THR A 307 17.39 -2.65 -14.07
N ARG A 308 16.04 -2.65 -14.16
CA ARG A 308 15.28 -1.47 -13.69
C ARG A 308 15.38 -1.45 -12.19
N ILE A 309 16.19 -0.52 -11.67
CA ILE A 309 15.97 -0.03 -10.33
C ILE A 309 14.77 0.91 -10.43
N LEU A 310 13.60 0.35 -10.13
CA LEU A 310 12.29 0.98 -10.23
C LEU A 310 12.32 2.41 -9.65
N ARG A 311 12.13 3.40 -10.53
CA ARG A 311 11.75 4.75 -10.12
C ARG A 311 10.32 4.67 -9.61
N PHE A 312 10.19 4.93 -8.31
CA PHE A 312 9.01 5.46 -7.60
C PHE A 312 7.64 4.95 -8.05
N GLU A 313 7.25 3.76 -7.59
CA GLU A 313 5.88 3.61 -7.08
C GLU A 313 5.90 4.22 -5.66
N LEU A 314 5.45 5.48 -5.54
CA LEU A 314 5.24 6.17 -4.25
C LEU A 314 3.88 5.80 -3.65
#